data_AF-A0A2I0PPH7-F1
#
_entry.id   AF-A0A2I0PPH7-F1
#
_cell.length_a   1.000
_cell.length_b   1.000
_cell.length_c   1.000
_cell.angle_alpha   90.00
_cell.angle_beta   90.00
_cell.angle_gamma   90.00
#
_symmetry.space_group_name_H-M   'P 1'
#
loop_
_entity.id
_entity.type
_entity.pdbx_description
1 polymer ?
#
loop_
_entity_poly.entity_id
_entity_poly.type
_entity_poly.pdbx_seq_one_letter_code
_entity_poly.pdbx_strand_id
1 'polypeptide(L)'
;MPKVHKRKYEKIDDAEIDLVIQCNDSHEFYERYREVFPTKKKGIDSISKIWKRRSEFIKKLQPAEESIEPANGSGSSRELELLVTAQNKILSELSNVMKEQLKVSREILAHLPKHIQKNEEPAARHTETSTPEQKEPAKKSCPEKRADIVIGS
;
A
#
# COMPACT_ATOMS: atom_id res chain seq x y z
N MET A 1 -40.92 -19.38 -27.72
CA MET A 1 -39.83 -18.45 -27.37
C MET A 1 -40.27 -17.61 -26.17
N PRO A 2 -39.79 -17.89 -24.94
CA PRO A 2 -40.16 -17.09 -23.77
C PRO A 2 -39.61 -15.67 -23.93
N LYS A 3 -40.49 -14.67 -23.81
CA LYS A 3 -40.14 -13.24 -23.89
C LYS A 3 -39.19 -12.90 -22.73
N VAL A 4 -37.92 -12.69 -23.05
CA VAL A 4 -36.92 -12.18 -22.11
C VAL A 4 -37.37 -10.79 -21.67
N HIS A 5 -37.90 -10.69 -20.45
CA HIS A 5 -38.28 -9.42 -19.88
C HIS A 5 -37.00 -8.59 -19.73
N LYS A 6 -36.85 -7.56 -20.55
CA LYS A 6 -35.76 -6.58 -20.43
C LYS A 6 -35.89 -5.96 -19.04
N ARG A 7 -35.04 -6.40 -18.10
CA ARG A 7 -34.99 -5.85 -16.75
C ARG A 7 -34.73 -4.35 -16.91
N LYS A 8 -35.60 -3.51 -16.33
CA LYS A 8 -35.39 -2.07 -16.26
C LYS A 8 -34.10 -1.86 -15.47
N TYR A 9 -33.00 -1.55 -16.17
CA TYR A 9 -31.78 -1.16 -15.49
C TYR A 9 -32.08 0.13 -14.75
N GLU A 10 -31.84 0.12 -13.44
CA GLU A 10 -31.84 1.34 -12.65
C GLU A 10 -30.85 2.30 -13.28
N LYS A 11 -31.26 3.56 -13.51
CA LYS A 11 -30.34 4.57 -13.99
C LYS A 11 -29.26 4.76 -12.92
N ILE A 12 -28.01 4.79 -13.35
CA ILE A 12 -26.85 5.05 -12.50
C ILE A 12 -26.56 6.52 -12.72
N ASP A 13 -26.59 7.30 -11.65
CA ASP A 13 -26.36 8.73 -11.74
C ASP A 13 -24.88 9.01 -12.02
N ASP A 14 -24.57 10.15 -12.66
CA ASP A 14 -23.20 10.52 -13.00
C ASP A 14 -22.31 10.60 -11.75
N ALA A 15 -22.84 11.04 -10.61
CA ALA A 15 -22.11 11.02 -9.33
C ALA A 15 -21.75 9.59 -8.85
N GLU A 16 -22.59 8.58 -9.13
CA GLU A 16 -22.25 7.18 -8.82
C GLU A 16 -21.16 6.66 -9.77
N ILE A 17 -21.18 7.14 -11.01
CA ILE A 17 -20.15 6.83 -12.01
C ILE A 17 -18.81 7.45 -11.62
N ASP A 18 -18.81 8.70 -11.19
CA ASP A 18 -17.58 9.37 -10.75
C ASP A 18 -16.97 8.68 -9.53
N LEU A 19 -17.82 8.34 -8.55
CA LEU A 19 -17.37 7.64 -7.34
C LEU A 19 -16.74 6.28 -7.65
N VAL A 20 -17.36 5.47 -8.52
CA VAL A 20 -16.83 4.13 -8.84
C VAL A 20 -15.50 4.19 -9.58
N ILE A 21 -15.26 5.27 -10.34
CA ILE A 21 -14.02 5.45 -11.09
C ILE A 21 -12.88 5.90 -10.16
N GLN A 22 -13.19 6.76 -9.19
CA GLN A 22 -12.22 7.26 -8.20
C GLN A 22 -11.71 6.17 -7.24
N CYS A 23 -12.51 5.14 -6.95
CA CYS A 23 -12.11 4.06 -6.06
C CYS A 23 -11.12 3.09 -6.73
N ASN A 24 -10.15 2.60 -5.94
CA ASN A 24 -9.11 1.67 -6.39
C ASN A 24 -9.57 0.22 -6.34
N ASP A 25 -10.35 -0.14 -5.32
CA ASP A 25 -10.89 -1.48 -5.15
C ASP A 25 -12.39 -1.48 -4.83
N SER A 26 -13.01 -2.66 -4.90
CA SER A 26 -14.44 -2.80 -4.68
C SER A 26 -14.85 -2.55 -3.24
N HIS A 27 -13.98 -2.87 -2.27
CA HIS A 27 -14.29 -2.75 -0.86
C HIS A 27 -14.37 -1.28 -0.45
N GLU A 28 -13.37 -0.49 -0.87
CA GLU A 28 -13.34 0.96 -0.76
C GLU A 28 -14.59 1.57 -1.39
N PHE A 29 -14.97 1.11 -2.59
CA PHE A 29 -16.17 1.59 -3.26
C PHE A 29 -17.44 1.33 -2.44
N TYR A 30 -17.61 0.15 -1.83
CA TYR A 30 -18.81 -0.14 -1.02
C TYR A 30 -18.93 0.78 0.20
N GLU A 31 -17.83 0.98 0.92
CA GLU A 31 -17.81 1.84 2.10
C GLU A 31 -18.12 3.29 1.72
N ARG A 32 -17.39 3.81 0.72
CA ARG A 32 -17.57 5.18 0.21
C ARG A 32 -18.95 5.40 -0.38
N TYR A 33 -19.54 4.40 -1.04
CA TYR A 33 -20.89 4.50 -1.58
C TYR A 33 -21.93 4.73 -0.48
N ARG A 34 -21.79 4.08 0.68
CA ARG A 34 -22.69 4.28 1.82
C ARG A 34 -22.53 5.65 2.47
N GLU A 35 -21.31 6.16 2.51
CA GLU A 35 -21.01 7.49 3.04
C GLU A 35 -21.53 8.61 2.13
N VAL A 36 -21.31 8.48 0.82
CA VAL A 36 -21.63 9.52 -0.19
C VAL A 36 -23.11 9.50 -0.55
N PHE A 37 -23.74 8.32 -0.56
CA PHE A 37 -25.16 8.16 -0.90
C PHE A 37 -25.98 7.53 0.24
N PRO A 38 -26.05 8.16 1.42
CA PRO A 38 -26.73 7.60 2.59
C PRO A 38 -28.24 7.44 2.38
N THR A 39 -28.82 8.24 1.47
CA THR A 39 -30.25 8.21 1.13
C THR A 39 -30.59 7.15 0.08
N LYS A 40 -29.61 6.65 -0.69
CA LYS A 40 -29.83 5.64 -1.72
C LYS A 40 -29.85 4.25 -1.10
N LYS A 41 -31.03 3.63 -1.06
CA LYS A 41 -31.22 2.26 -0.58
C LYS A 41 -30.86 1.21 -1.64
N LYS A 42 -29.68 1.29 -2.24
CA LYS A 42 -29.20 0.25 -3.17
C LYS A 42 -28.69 -0.96 -2.37
N GLY A 43 -29.16 -2.14 -2.73
CA GLY A 43 -28.65 -3.39 -2.18
C GLY A 43 -27.20 -3.64 -2.61
N ILE A 44 -26.49 -4.48 -1.85
CA ILE A 44 -25.10 -4.84 -2.14
C ILE A 44 -24.94 -5.38 -3.57
N ASP A 45 -25.94 -6.11 -4.08
CA ASP A 45 -25.96 -6.62 -5.46
C ASP A 45 -26.04 -5.53 -6.53
N SER A 46 -26.75 -4.44 -6.24
CA SER A 46 -26.85 -3.29 -7.14
C SER A 46 -25.55 -2.51 -7.15
N ILE A 47 -24.94 -2.27 -5.99
CA ILE A 47 -23.64 -1.61 -5.88
C ILE A 47 -22.56 -2.48 -6.56
N SER A 48 -22.60 -3.80 -6.38
CA SER A 48 -21.72 -4.76 -7.08
C SER A 48 -21.81 -4.65 -8.59
N LYS A 49 -23.02 -4.45 -9.13
CA LYS A 49 -23.23 -4.27 -10.58
C LYS A 49 -22.64 -2.96 -11.08
N ILE A 50 -22.68 -1.89 -10.29
CA ILE A 50 -22.03 -0.62 -10.63
C ILE A 50 -20.52 -0.83 -10.71
N TRP A 51 -19.91 -1.48 -9.71
CA TRP A 51 -18.48 -1.82 -9.72
C TRP A 51 -18.07 -2.65 -10.94
N LYS A 52 -18.84 -3.69 -11.29
CA LYS A 52 -18.57 -4.53 -12.48
C LYS A 52 -18.61 -3.75 -13.79
N ARG A 53 -19.36 -2.66 -13.84
CA ARG A 53 -19.48 -1.78 -15.00
C ARG A 53 -18.48 -0.62 -14.99
N ARG A 54 -17.58 -0.55 -13.99
CA ARG A 54 -16.51 0.46 -13.90
C ARG A 54 -15.75 0.62 -15.21
N SER A 55 -15.36 -0.48 -15.85
CA SER A 55 -14.66 -0.44 -17.14
C SER A 55 -15.51 0.14 -18.28
N GLU A 56 -16.84 -0.08 -18.28
CA GLU A 56 -17.73 0.56 -19.26
C GLU A 56 -17.80 2.07 -19.04
N PHE A 57 -17.78 2.52 -17.78
CA PHE A 57 -17.81 3.94 -17.48
C PHE A 57 -16.50 4.64 -17.82
N ILE A 58 -15.35 4.01 -17.54
CA ILE A 58 -14.04 4.52 -17.96
C ILE A 58 -13.98 4.65 -19.50
N LYS A 59 -14.48 3.65 -20.23
CA LYS A 59 -14.58 3.70 -21.70
C LYS A 59 -15.54 4.78 -22.22
N LYS A 60 -16.56 5.17 -21.45
CA LYS A 60 -17.45 6.28 -21.82
C LYS A 60 -16.83 7.64 -21.54
N LEU A 61 -16.02 7.76 -20.48
CA LEU A 61 -15.21 8.96 -20.21
C LEU A 61 -14.05 9.13 -21.19
N GLN A 62 -13.62 8.04 -21.82
CA GLN A 62 -12.74 8.04 -22.98
C GLN A 62 -13.56 7.78 -24.25
N PRO A 63 -14.44 8.70 -24.70
CA PRO A 63 -15.15 8.52 -25.94
C PRO A 63 -14.12 8.49 -27.08
N ALA A 64 -13.81 7.28 -27.55
CA ALA A 64 -13.17 6.99 -28.83
C ALA A 64 -12.07 7.98 -29.27
N GLU A 65 -10.84 7.76 -28.82
CA GLU A 65 -9.68 7.88 -29.74
C GLU A 65 -9.64 6.68 -30.73
N GLU A 66 -10.81 6.26 -31.21
CA GLU A 66 -11.00 5.18 -32.18
C GLU A 66 -12.03 5.67 -33.22
N SER A 67 -11.75 6.80 -33.87
CA SER A 67 -12.36 7.15 -35.17
C SER A 67 -11.60 8.27 -35.88
N ILE A 68 -10.27 8.24 -35.86
CA ILE A 68 -9.46 8.87 -36.91
C ILE A 68 -8.34 7.88 -37.28
N GLU A 69 -8.28 7.58 -38.57
CA GLU A 69 -7.23 6.91 -39.33
C GLU A 69 -5.78 7.15 -38.81
N PRO A 70 -4.83 6.24 -39.14
CA PRO A 70 -3.53 6.17 -38.48
C PRO A 70 -2.60 7.29 -38.97
N ALA A 71 -2.51 8.37 -38.23
CA ALA A 71 -1.36 9.27 -38.31
C ALA A 71 -1.24 10.11 -37.03
N ASN A 72 -0.13 9.92 -36.31
CA ASN A 72 0.46 10.91 -35.38
C ASN A 72 -0.16 11.10 -33.97
N GLY A 73 -0.69 10.04 -33.33
CA GLY A 73 -0.99 10.02 -31.89
C GLY A 73 0.09 9.37 -31.00
N SER A 74 1.19 8.90 -31.58
CA SER A 74 2.15 8.00 -30.90
C SER A 74 3.21 8.71 -30.03
N GLY A 75 3.10 10.03 -29.82
CA GLY A 75 4.08 10.80 -29.06
C GLY A 75 3.96 10.57 -27.55
N SER A 76 2.77 10.82 -26.98
CA SER A 76 2.57 10.82 -25.53
C SER A 76 2.72 9.44 -24.87
N SER A 77 2.18 8.38 -25.52
CA SER A 77 2.34 7.00 -25.02
C SER A 77 3.80 6.55 -25.06
N ARG A 78 4.53 6.91 -26.12
CA ARG A 78 5.93 6.56 -26.28
C ARG A 78 6.82 7.34 -25.32
N GLU A 79 6.54 8.61 -25.10
CA GLU A 79 7.22 9.42 -24.08
C GLU A 79 7.03 8.84 -22.69
N LEU A 80 5.81 8.41 -22.34
CA LEU A 80 5.54 7.73 -21.07
C LEU A 80 6.33 6.43 -20.94
N GLU A 81 6.35 5.59 -21.97
CA GLU A 81 7.15 4.35 -21.98
C GLU A 81 8.64 4.63 -21.81
N LEU A 82 9.17 5.67 -22.46
CA LEU A 82 10.56 6.10 -22.29
C LEU A 82 10.84 6.59 -20.87
N LEU A 83 9.94 7.39 -20.28
CA LEU A 83 10.07 7.86 -18.91
C LEU A 83 10.03 6.71 -17.89
N VAL A 84 9.11 5.76 -18.06
CA VAL A 84 9.01 4.56 -17.20
C VAL A 84 10.28 3.71 -17.32
N THR A 85 10.78 3.52 -18.54
CA THR A 85 12.03 2.78 -18.78
C THR A 85 13.22 3.48 -18.13
N ALA A 86 13.33 4.81 -18.26
CA ALA A 86 14.38 5.60 -17.63
C ALA A 86 14.30 5.52 -16.09
N GLN A 87 13.10 5.63 -15.53
CA GLN A 87 12.87 5.48 -14.08
C GLN A 87 13.32 4.10 -13.58
N ASN A 88 12.92 3.03 -14.26
CA ASN A 88 13.31 1.67 -13.89
C ASN A 88 14.84 1.47 -13.96
N LYS A 89 15.50 2.08 -14.95
CA LYS A 89 16.96 2.06 -15.05
C LYS A 89 17.62 2.77 -13.86
N ILE A 90 17.15 3.97 -13.50
CA ILE A 90 17.66 4.72 -12.34
C ILE A 90 17.49 3.93 -11.05
N LEU A 91 16.33 3.30 -10.83
CA LEU A 91 16.09 2.47 -9.66
C LEU A 91 17.03 1.26 -9.59
N SER A 92 17.31 0.64 -10.73
CA SER A 92 18.28 -0.46 -10.83
C SER A 92 19.70 0.00 -10.48
N GLU A 93 20.14 1.13 -11.02
CA GLU A 93 21.45 1.72 -10.72
C GLU A 93 21.56 2.10 -9.23
N LEU A 94 20.53 2.72 -8.66
CA LEU A 94 20.47 3.05 -7.23
C LEU A 94 20.58 1.78 -6.36
N SER A 95 19.87 0.71 -6.71
CA SER A 95 19.96 -0.58 -6.03
C SER A 95 21.38 -1.16 -6.06
N ASN A 96 22.07 -1.05 -7.20
CA ASN A 96 23.45 -1.49 -7.33
C ASN A 96 24.41 -0.64 -6.48
N VAL A 97 24.25 0.68 -6.49
CA VAL A 97 25.05 1.59 -5.64
C VAL A 97 24.86 1.27 -4.16
N MET A 98 23.62 1.02 -3.73
CA MET A 98 23.33 0.63 -2.34
C MET A 98 23.99 -0.70 -1.97
N LYS A 99 24.00 -1.69 -2.86
CA LYS A 99 24.69 -2.97 -2.63
C LYS A 99 26.19 -2.78 -2.47
N GLU A 100 26.82 -2.00 -3.35
CA GLU A 100 28.25 -1.71 -3.23
C GLU A 100 28.56 -0.90 -1.96
N GLN A 101 27.72 0.07 -1.60
CA GLN A 101 27.86 0.83 -0.35
C GLN A 101 27.80 -0.08 0.88
N LEU A 102 26.89 -1.06 0.90
CA LEU A 102 26.82 -2.07 1.96
C LEU A 102 28.04 -2.98 1.99
N LYS A 103 28.53 -3.41 0.81
CA LYS A 103 29.71 -4.25 0.69
C LYS A 103 30.96 -3.52 1.21
N VAL A 104 31.20 -2.30 0.76
CA VAL A 104 32.29 -1.44 1.21
C VAL A 104 32.17 -1.17 2.72
N SER A 105 30.96 -0.88 3.22
CA SER A 105 30.74 -0.68 4.66
C SER A 105 31.12 -1.92 5.47
N ARG A 106 30.74 -3.13 5.01
CA ARG A 106 31.12 -4.38 5.67
C ARG A 106 32.62 -4.62 5.63
N GLU A 107 33.28 -4.29 4.52
CA GLU A 107 34.73 -4.41 4.37
C GLU A 107 35.46 -3.46 5.34
N ILE A 108 35.07 -2.18 5.39
CA ILE A 108 35.60 -1.20 6.35
C ILE A 108 35.43 -1.71 7.79
N LEU A 109 34.23 -2.18 8.14
CA LEU A 109 33.96 -2.72 9.48
C LEU A 109 34.79 -3.97 9.78
N ALA A 110 35.12 -4.80 8.78
CA ALA A 110 35.97 -5.97 8.96
C ALA A 110 37.44 -5.61 9.24
N HIS A 111 37.91 -4.46 8.73
CA HIS A 111 39.26 -3.94 8.98
C HIS A 111 39.37 -3.13 10.28
N LEU A 112 38.25 -2.75 10.90
CA LEU A 112 38.29 -2.12 12.23
C LEU A 112 38.78 -3.15 13.27
N PRO A 113 39.69 -2.74 14.18
CA PRO A 113 40.10 -3.60 15.28
C PRO A 113 38.85 -4.01 16.08
N LYS A 114 38.53 -5.31 16.06
CA LYS A 114 37.60 -5.86 17.05
C LYS A 114 38.25 -5.60 18.40
N HIS A 115 37.66 -4.73 19.21
CA HIS A 115 38.09 -4.55 20.59
C HIS A 115 37.89 -5.88 21.31
N ILE A 116 38.93 -6.71 21.31
CA ILE A 116 39.02 -7.92 22.13
C ILE A 116 39.25 -7.39 23.54
N GLN A 117 38.20 -7.35 24.35
CA GLN A 117 38.38 -7.37 25.79
C GLN A 117 39.06 -8.70 26.13
N LYS A 118 40.39 -8.67 26.29
CA LYS A 118 41.10 -9.67 27.07
C LYS A 118 40.69 -9.45 28.52
N ASN A 119 39.59 -10.07 28.95
CA ASN A 119 39.39 -10.31 30.37
C ASN A 119 40.07 -11.65 30.66
N GLU A 120 41.29 -11.59 31.18
CA GLU A 120 41.96 -12.74 31.77
C GLU A 120 41.12 -13.23 32.95
N GLU A 121 40.65 -14.47 32.86
CA GLU A 121 40.05 -15.21 33.95
C GLU A 121 41.16 -15.67 34.93
N PRO A 122 40.97 -15.56 36.25
CA PRO A 122 41.54 -16.53 37.17
C PRO A 122 40.44 -17.49 37.64
N ALA A 123 40.71 -18.76 37.37
CA ALA A 123 40.00 -19.95 37.78
C ALA A 123 39.24 -19.88 39.12
N ALA A 124 37.98 -20.32 39.10
CA ALA A 124 37.39 -21.05 40.21
C ALA A 124 36.57 -22.22 39.64
N ARG A 125 37.08 -23.42 39.89
CA ARG A 125 36.39 -24.70 39.64
C ARG A 125 34.99 -24.64 40.26
N HIS A 126 33.98 -25.20 39.59
CA HIS A 126 33.22 -26.36 40.07
C HIS A 126 32.10 -26.70 39.08
N THR A 127 32.00 -28.00 38.84
CA THR A 127 31.18 -28.72 37.87
C THR A 127 29.71 -28.87 38.31
N GLU A 128 28.88 -29.21 37.31
CA GLU A 128 27.63 -30.01 37.39
C GLU A 128 26.23 -29.32 37.39
N THR A 129 25.71 -29.19 36.16
CA THR A 129 24.45 -29.75 35.60
C THR A 129 23.16 -29.92 36.45
N SER A 130 22.07 -29.34 35.90
CA SER A 130 20.66 -29.83 35.83
C SER A 130 19.56 -28.91 36.44
N THR A 131 18.62 -28.50 35.58
CA THR A 131 17.37 -27.68 35.73
C THR A 131 16.23 -28.41 36.50
N PRO A 132 15.01 -27.87 36.82
CA PRO A 132 14.26 -26.75 36.19
C PRO A 132 13.29 -25.85 37.05
N GLU A 133 12.74 -24.82 36.39
CA GLU A 133 11.36 -24.26 36.44
C GLU A 133 10.71 -23.47 37.63
N GLN A 134 10.01 -22.38 37.21
CA GLN A 134 8.84 -21.68 37.78
C GLN A 134 9.00 -20.60 38.87
N LYS A 135 8.80 -19.32 38.50
CA LYS A 135 7.46 -18.66 38.53
C LYS A 135 7.48 -17.25 37.88
N GLU A 136 6.60 -17.07 36.89
CA GLU A 136 6.03 -15.78 36.44
C GLU A 136 5.26 -15.08 37.61
N PRO A 137 4.86 -13.77 37.55
CA PRO A 137 4.21 -13.15 36.39
C PRO A 137 4.44 -11.63 36.15
N ALA A 138 3.81 -11.19 35.07
CA ALA A 138 3.83 -9.89 34.42
C ALA A 138 3.03 -8.73 35.09
N LYS A 139 3.38 -7.50 34.62
CA LYS A 139 2.52 -6.34 34.27
C LYS A 139 2.03 -5.32 35.35
N LYS A 140 2.00 -4.06 34.86
CA LYS A 140 1.34 -2.79 35.31
C LYS A 140 2.29 -1.84 36.09
N SER A 141 2.41 -0.53 35.82
CA SER A 141 1.51 0.47 35.22
C SER A 141 2.26 1.69 34.62
N CYS A 142 1.62 2.32 33.63
CA CYS A 142 1.92 3.62 32.98
C CYS A 142 1.65 4.84 33.94
N PRO A 143 1.73 6.11 33.49
CA PRO A 143 2.86 7.03 33.58
C PRO A 143 2.63 8.22 34.53
N GLU A 144 3.70 8.99 34.72
CA GLU A 144 3.83 10.23 35.47
C GLU A 144 2.85 11.34 35.02
N LYS A 145 2.41 12.15 35.99
CA LYS A 145 1.35 13.16 35.91
C LYS A 145 1.65 14.24 34.85
N ARG A 146 0.75 14.44 33.87
CA ARG A 146 0.78 15.63 32.99
C ARG A 146 0.31 16.86 33.78
N ALA A 147 1.17 17.87 33.86
CA ALA A 147 0.79 19.22 34.30
C ALA A 147 0.10 19.96 33.14
N ASP A 148 -0.97 20.66 33.48
CA ASP A 148 -1.68 21.64 32.65
C ASP A 148 -0.72 22.70 32.12
N ILE A 149 -0.81 23.01 30.82
CA ILE A 149 -0.22 24.24 30.26
C ILE A 149 -1.38 25.09 29.73
N VAL A 150 -1.61 26.19 30.44
CA VAL A 150 -2.58 27.24 30.15
C VAL A 150 -2.11 28.06 28.95
N ILE A 151 -2.97 28.24 27.95
CA ILE A 151 -2.76 29.14 26.80
C ILE A 151 -3.29 30.53 27.20
N GLY A 152 -2.42 31.53 27.17
CA GLY A 152 -2.75 32.94 27.47
C GLY A 152 -2.66 33.84 26.24
N SER A 153 -3.82 34.44 25.94
CA SER A 153 -4.16 35.66 25.15
C SER A 153 -3.39 36.02 23.88
#